data_AF-A0A5B7YBW4-F1
#
_entry.id   AF-A0A5B7YBW4-F1
#
_cell.length_a   1.000
_cell.length_b   1.000
_cell.length_c   1.000
_cell.angle_alpha   90.00
_cell.angle_beta   90.00
_cell.angle_gamma   90.00
#
_symmetry.space_group_name_H-M   'P 1'
#
loop_
_entity.id
_entity.type
_entity.pdbx_description
1 polymer ?
#
loop_
_entity_poly.entity_id
_entity_poly.type
_entity_poly.pdbx_seq_one_letter_code
_entity_poly.pdbx_strand_id
1 'polypeptide(L)'
;MAYSLSVRKITLFSFIFLGTLLVEALHFGIENYVKSLNSMEVFSTLGFYTWYLGFGASNLLFALSILLLRRYMPVIPVAVTRYFIAIYTLLGFLHLFTLLERLSLQSAWVANAYSVAIFSLTLLKMAGLIGYALYEVGASLYRKKQQADVRY
;
A
#
# COMPACT_ATOMS: atom_id res chain seq x y z
N MET A 1 23.87 16.15 4.22
CA MET A 1 22.83 15.94 5.26
C MET A 1 21.73 14.95 4.85
N ALA A 2 21.27 14.90 3.59
CA ALA A 2 20.35 13.83 3.12
C ALA A 2 20.97 12.42 3.25
N TYR A 3 22.27 12.29 2.97
CA TYR A 3 23.01 11.03 3.04
C TYR A 3 23.06 10.41 4.46
N SER A 4 23.06 11.21 5.54
CA SER A 4 23.07 10.69 6.91
C SER A 4 21.71 10.18 7.40
N LEU A 5 20.62 10.56 6.72
CA LEU A 5 19.29 10.00 6.96
C LEU A 5 19.08 8.70 6.16
N SER A 6 19.69 8.58 4.97
CA SER A 6 19.54 7.42 4.08
C SER A 6 20.36 6.18 4.50
N VAL A 7 21.43 6.33 5.28
CA VAL A 7 22.44 5.26 5.48
C VAL A 7 22.28 4.46 6.78
N ARG A 8 21.43 4.86 7.73
CA ARG A 8 21.21 4.07 8.97
C ARG A 8 20.11 3.01 8.79
N LYS A 9 20.51 1.91 8.14
CA LYS A 9 19.81 0.63 7.95
C LYS A 9 18.54 0.73 7.09
N ILE A 10 18.53 0.06 5.94
CA ILE A 10 17.30 -0.27 5.23
C ILE A 10 16.43 -1.05 6.22
N THR A 11 15.40 -0.39 6.75
CA THR A 11 14.44 -1.02 7.65
C THR A 11 13.30 -1.60 6.84
N LEU A 12 12.58 -2.55 7.43
CA LEU A 12 11.35 -3.05 6.84
C LEU A 12 10.36 -1.89 6.56
N PHE A 13 10.42 -0.79 7.31
CA PHE A 13 9.50 0.34 7.09
C PHE A 13 9.86 1.10 5.82
N SER A 14 11.15 1.34 5.58
CA SER A 14 11.63 1.94 4.33
C SER A 14 11.21 1.11 3.12
N PHE A 15 11.25 -0.22 3.24
CA PHE A 15 10.72 -1.13 2.22
C PHE A 15 9.19 -0.99 2.04
N ILE A 16 8.43 -1.01 3.13
CA ILE A 16 6.97 -0.85 3.09
C ILE A 16 6.60 0.50 2.46
N PHE A 17 7.28 1.58 2.84
CA PHE A 17 7.03 2.92 2.34
C PHE A 17 7.31 3.02 0.84
N LEU A 18 8.53 2.67 0.42
CA LEU A 18 8.92 2.74 -1.00
C LEU A 18 8.10 1.77 -1.86
N GLY A 19 7.88 0.55 -1.36
CA GLY A 19 7.06 -0.43 -2.06
C GLY A 19 5.59 0.00 -2.17
N THR A 20 5.05 0.72 -1.17
CA THR A 20 3.72 1.33 -1.31
C THR A 20 3.70 2.34 -2.45
N LEU A 21 4.69 3.24 -2.52
CA LEU A 21 4.77 4.22 -3.61
C LEU A 21 4.86 3.55 -4.99
N LEU A 22 5.61 2.44 -5.09
CA LEU A 22 5.70 1.66 -6.33
C LEU A 22 4.37 1.00 -6.70
N VAL A 23 3.67 0.40 -5.72
CA VAL A 23 2.35 -0.21 -5.93
C VAL A 23 1.33 0.85 -6.37
N GLU A 24 1.33 2.02 -5.73
CA GLU A 24 0.46 3.14 -6.10
C GLU A 24 0.78 3.68 -7.50
N ALA A 25 2.06 3.83 -7.85
CA ALA A 25 2.47 4.23 -9.18
C ALA A 25 2.01 3.20 -10.24
N LEU A 26 2.08 1.92 -9.91
CA LEU A 26 1.57 0.84 -10.75
C LEU A 26 0.04 0.89 -10.88
N HIS A 27 -0.69 1.10 -9.79
CA HIS A 27 -2.14 1.28 -9.79
C HIS A 27 -2.56 2.47 -10.65
N PHE A 28 -1.91 3.62 -10.47
CA PHE A 28 -2.13 4.82 -11.27
C PHE A 28 -1.80 4.59 -12.75
N GLY A 29 -0.72 3.86 -13.05
CA GLY A 29 -0.36 3.47 -14.41
C GLY A 29 -1.42 2.59 -15.06
N ILE A 30 -1.90 1.56 -14.35
CA ILE A 30 -2.99 0.69 -14.82
C ILE A 30 -4.26 1.50 -15.05
N GLU A 31 -4.64 2.37 -14.12
CA GLU A 31 -5.84 3.20 -14.24
C GLU A 31 -5.78 4.10 -15.47
N ASN A 32 -4.67 4.80 -15.70
CA ASN A 32 -4.50 5.65 -16.88
C ASN A 32 -4.46 4.85 -18.17
N TYR A 33 -3.80 3.69 -18.17
CA TYR A 33 -3.79 2.78 -19.32
C TYR A 33 -5.20 2.31 -19.66
N VAL A 34 -5.97 1.84 -18.67
CA VAL A 34 -7.35 1.41 -18.87
C VAL A 34 -8.25 2.57 -19.34
N LYS A 35 -8.10 3.78 -18.78
CA LYS A 35 -8.81 4.98 -19.27
C LYS A 35 -8.48 5.29 -20.72
N SER A 36 -7.21 5.18 -21.11
CA SER A 36 -6.78 5.40 -22.50
C SER A 36 -7.32 4.36 -23.48
N LEU A 37 -7.59 3.13 -23.01
CA LEU A 37 -8.22 2.08 -23.82
C LEU A 37 -9.74 2.23 -23.88
N ASN A 38 -10.37 2.69 -22.80
CA ASN A 38 -11.83 2.87 -22.72
C ASN A 38 -12.37 3.99 -23.63
N SER A 39 -11.52 4.81 -24.25
CA SER A 39 -11.94 5.66 -25.39
C SER A 39 -12.26 4.84 -26.66
N MET A 40 -12.01 3.53 -26.65
CA MET A 40 -12.42 2.57 -27.66
C MET A 40 -13.44 1.60 -27.04
N GLU A 41 -14.73 1.74 -27.39
CA GLU A 41 -15.87 1.03 -26.77
C GLU A 41 -15.72 -0.51 -26.68
N VAL A 42 -14.87 -1.10 -27.53
CA VAL A 42 -14.61 -2.55 -27.61
C VAL A 42 -13.75 -3.10 -26.45
N PHE A 43 -13.00 -2.24 -25.72
CA PHE A 43 -12.02 -2.68 -24.71
C PHE A 43 -12.55 -2.77 -23.27
N SER A 44 -13.84 -2.54 -23.04
CA SER A 44 -14.43 -2.40 -21.70
C SER A 44 -14.24 -3.63 -20.80
N THR A 45 -14.31 -4.85 -21.34
CA THR A 45 -14.18 -6.09 -20.55
C THR A 45 -12.74 -6.40 -20.18
N LEU A 46 -11.79 -6.20 -21.10
CA LEU A 46 -10.37 -6.46 -20.83
C LEU A 46 -9.79 -5.43 -19.85
N GLY A 47 -10.19 -4.16 -19.98
CA GLY A 47 -9.87 -3.11 -19.01
C GLY A 47 -10.42 -3.45 -17.62
N PHE A 48 -11.65 -3.96 -17.55
CA PHE A 48 -12.27 -4.43 -16.32
C PHE A 48 -11.46 -5.55 -15.63
N TYR A 49 -11.11 -6.62 -16.34
CA TYR A 49 -10.30 -7.71 -15.75
C TYR A 49 -8.92 -7.24 -15.30
N THR A 50 -8.24 -6.49 -16.17
CA THR A 50 -6.88 -5.98 -15.90
C THR A 50 -6.88 -5.09 -14.67
N TRP A 51 -7.93 -4.30 -14.48
CA TRP A 51 -8.05 -3.42 -13.33
C TRP A 51 -8.14 -4.21 -12.02
N TYR A 52 -9.13 -5.10 -11.87
CA TYR A 52 -9.32 -5.82 -10.62
C TYR A 52 -8.23 -6.85 -10.34
N LEU A 53 -7.75 -7.58 -11.36
CA LEU A 53 -6.65 -8.53 -11.18
C LEU A 53 -5.34 -7.82 -10.91
N GLY A 54 -5.03 -6.74 -11.63
CA GLY A 54 -3.82 -5.96 -11.43
C GLY A 54 -3.77 -5.36 -10.02
N PHE A 55 -4.86 -4.75 -9.56
CA PHE A 55 -4.95 -4.18 -8.23
C PHE A 55 -4.95 -5.26 -7.14
N GLY A 56 -5.74 -6.32 -7.32
CA GLY A 56 -5.81 -7.43 -6.36
C GLY A 56 -4.47 -8.14 -6.19
N ALA A 57 -3.85 -8.56 -7.30
CA ALA A 57 -2.61 -9.30 -7.30
C ALA A 57 -1.43 -8.48 -6.77
N SER A 58 -1.28 -7.22 -7.19
CA SER A 58 -0.18 -6.36 -6.71
C SER A 58 -0.26 -6.11 -5.20
N ASN A 59 -1.46 -5.91 -4.64
CA ASN A 59 -1.65 -5.78 -3.19
C ASN A 59 -1.29 -7.07 -2.43
N LEU A 60 -1.74 -8.24 -2.92
CA LEU A 60 -1.42 -9.54 -2.31
C LEU A 60 0.07 -9.88 -2.40
N LEU A 61 0.68 -9.67 -3.57
CA LEU A 61 2.11 -9.88 -3.79
C LEU A 61 2.93 -8.96 -2.88
N PHE A 62 2.49 -7.72 -2.69
CA PHE A 62 3.17 -6.81 -1.79
C PHE A 62 3.04 -7.25 -0.32
N ALA A 63 1.84 -7.64 0.13
CA ALA A 63 1.66 -8.22 1.47
C ALA A 63 2.56 -9.45 1.71
N LEU A 64 2.65 -10.33 0.71
CA LEU A 64 3.51 -11.51 0.74
C LEU A 64 4.99 -11.11 0.81
N SER A 65 5.42 -10.12 0.03
CA SER A 65 6.81 -9.63 0.07
C SER A 65 7.18 -9.08 1.46
N ILE A 66 6.27 -8.36 2.13
CA ILE A 66 6.48 -7.87 3.50
C ILE A 66 6.64 -9.05 4.46
N LEU A 67 5.78 -10.08 4.35
CA LEU A 67 5.85 -11.29 5.17
C LEU A 67 7.16 -12.05 5.01
N LEU A 68 7.68 -12.14 3.78
CA LEU A 68 8.95 -12.81 3.49
C LEU A 68 10.14 -11.99 3.99
N LEU A 69 10.16 -10.68 3.70
CA LEU A 69 11.27 -9.79 4.03
C LEU A 69 11.40 -9.50 5.53
N ARG A 70 10.32 -9.65 6.31
CA ARG A 70 10.37 -9.49 7.77
C ARG A 70 11.41 -10.39 8.45
N ARG A 71 11.78 -11.52 7.82
CA ARG A 71 12.76 -12.49 8.35
C ARG A 71 14.20 -12.04 8.14
N TYR A 72 14.44 -11.12 7.22
CA TYR A 72 15.77 -10.74 6.75
C TYR A 72 16.14 -9.29 7.08
N MET A 73 15.19 -8.47 7.52
CA MET A 73 15.39 -7.04 7.79
C MET A 73 15.22 -6.68 9.26
N PRO A 74 15.98 -5.70 9.78
CA PRO A 74 15.80 -5.18 11.13
C PRO A 74 14.38 -4.64 11.31
N VAL A 75 13.75 -5.10 12.39
CA VAL A 75 12.29 -5.19 12.52
C VAL A 75 11.70 -3.89 13.08
N ILE A 76 10.65 -3.39 12.42
CA ILE A 76 9.69 -2.39 12.93
C ILE A 76 8.94 -3.00 14.13
N PRO A 77 8.34 -2.22 15.04
CA PRO A 77 7.25 -2.70 15.89
C PRO A 77 6.31 -3.71 15.17
N VAL A 78 6.14 -4.88 15.79
CA VAL A 78 5.38 -6.01 15.24
C VAL A 78 3.94 -5.59 14.86
N ALA A 79 3.35 -4.67 15.62
CA ALA A 79 2.02 -4.13 15.36
C ALA A 79 1.90 -3.42 14.02
N VAL A 80 2.86 -2.55 13.67
CA VAL A 80 2.84 -1.75 12.42
C VAL A 80 3.04 -2.66 11.20
N THR A 81 3.94 -3.64 11.32
CA THR A 81 4.14 -4.62 10.24
C THR A 81 2.86 -5.45 10.01
N ARG A 82 2.22 -5.92 11.09
CA ARG A 82 0.94 -6.67 11.00
C ARG A 82 -0.17 -5.83 10.40
N TYR A 83 -0.26 -4.55 10.77
CA TYR A 83 -1.22 -3.60 10.23
C TYR A 83 -1.12 -3.51 8.70
N PHE A 84 0.08 -3.29 8.16
CA PHE A 84 0.27 -3.18 6.71
C PHE A 84 -0.01 -4.49 5.98
N ILE A 85 0.46 -5.63 6.51
CA ILE A 85 0.13 -6.94 5.94
C ILE A 85 -1.38 -7.14 5.89
N ALA A 86 -2.09 -6.84 6.97
CA ALA A 86 -3.54 -7.01 7.04
C ALA A 86 -4.26 -6.12 6.01
N ILE A 87 -3.92 -4.83 5.94
CA ILE A 87 -4.53 -3.89 5.00
C ILE A 87 -4.29 -4.30 3.54
N TYR A 88 -3.05 -4.63 3.18
CA TYR A 88 -2.74 -5.03 1.80
C TYR A 88 -3.43 -6.35 1.43
N THR A 89 -3.50 -7.29 2.36
CA THR A 89 -4.21 -8.55 2.16
C THR A 89 -5.72 -8.31 1.97
N LEU A 90 -6.33 -7.50 2.84
CA LEU A 90 -7.75 -7.15 2.74
C LEU A 90 -8.07 -6.42 1.44
N LEU A 91 -7.28 -5.41 1.06
CA LEU A 91 -7.44 -4.72 -0.22
C LEU A 91 -7.32 -5.69 -1.41
N GLY A 92 -6.33 -6.57 -1.37
CA GLY A 92 -6.13 -7.59 -2.39
C GLY A 92 -7.33 -8.50 -2.58
N PHE A 93 -7.82 -9.10 -1.49
CA PHE A 93 -9.01 -9.95 -1.53
C PHE A 93 -10.26 -9.18 -1.94
N LEU A 94 -10.44 -7.95 -1.45
CA LEU A 94 -11.64 -7.18 -1.75
C LEU A 94 -11.74 -6.83 -3.23
N HIS A 95 -10.62 -6.55 -3.92
CA HIS A 95 -10.62 -6.40 -5.39
C HIS A 95 -11.00 -7.70 -6.10
N LEU A 96 -10.47 -8.85 -5.67
CA LEU A 96 -10.79 -10.14 -6.27
C LEU A 96 -12.25 -10.55 -6.02
N PHE A 97 -12.79 -10.32 -4.82
CA PHE A 97 -14.20 -10.58 -4.53
C PHE A 97 -15.11 -9.65 -5.33
N THR A 98 -14.75 -8.37 -5.48
CA THR A 98 -15.51 -7.45 -6.33
C THR A 98 -15.53 -7.91 -7.79
N LEU A 99 -14.41 -8.44 -8.28
CA LEU A 99 -14.34 -9.04 -9.61
C LEU A 99 -15.29 -10.22 -9.75
N LEU A 100 -15.19 -11.20 -8.84
CA LEU A 100 -16.04 -12.40 -8.87
C LEU A 100 -17.53 -12.06 -8.75
N GLU A 101 -17.88 -11.11 -7.88
CA GLU A 101 -19.25 -10.65 -7.72
C GLU A 101 -19.77 -9.99 -8.99
N ARG A 102 -19.01 -9.08 -9.59
CA ARG A 102 -19.42 -8.42 -10.84
C ARG A 102 -19.50 -9.37 -12.03
N LEU A 103 -18.77 -10.48 -12.02
CA LEU A 103 -18.88 -11.52 -13.04
C LEU A 103 -20.10 -12.43 -12.85
N SER A 104 -20.59 -12.58 -11.61
CA SER A 104 -21.64 -13.54 -11.28
C SER A 104 -23.02 -12.90 -11.07
N LEU A 105 -23.08 -11.86 -10.23
CA LEU A 105 -24.33 -11.29 -9.71
C LEU A 105 -24.66 -9.92 -10.29
N GLN A 106 -23.64 -9.17 -10.76
CA GLN A 106 -23.79 -7.81 -11.31
C GLN A 106 -24.60 -6.87 -10.38
N SER A 107 -24.49 -7.02 -9.06
CA SER A 107 -25.31 -6.26 -8.12
C SER A 107 -24.76 -4.84 -7.93
N ALA A 108 -25.54 -3.84 -8.34
CA ALA A 108 -25.18 -2.44 -8.20
C ALA A 108 -24.94 -2.01 -6.74
N TRP A 109 -25.69 -2.58 -5.80
CA TRP A 109 -25.53 -2.27 -4.37
C TRP A 109 -24.21 -2.79 -3.82
N VAL A 110 -23.86 -4.02 -4.17
CA VAL A 110 -22.62 -4.66 -3.72
C VAL A 110 -21.40 -3.98 -4.32
N ALA A 111 -21.48 -3.59 -5.60
CA ALA A 111 -20.46 -2.80 -6.27
C ALA A 111 -20.17 -1.46 -5.56
N ASN A 112 -21.21 -0.77 -5.07
CA ASN A 112 -21.04 0.48 -4.34
C ASN A 112 -20.41 0.25 -2.96
N ALA A 113 -20.89 -0.75 -2.22
CA ALA A 113 -20.32 -1.13 -0.92
C ALA A 113 -18.82 -1.46 -1.03
N TYR A 114 -18.43 -2.23 -2.05
CA TYR A 114 -17.02 -2.52 -2.30
C TYR A 114 -16.21 -1.28 -2.65
N SER A 115 -16.74 -0.38 -3.48
CA SER A 115 -16.04 0.86 -3.85
C SER A 115 -15.72 1.73 -2.62
N VAL A 116 -16.69 1.88 -1.71
CA VAL A 116 -16.51 2.59 -0.44
C VAL A 116 -15.49 1.89 0.46
N ALA A 117 -15.51 0.56 0.53
CA ALA A 117 -14.57 -0.22 1.32
C ALA A 117 -13.13 -0.12 0.79
N ILE A 118 -12.92 -0.23 -0.53
CA ILE A 118 -11.61 -0.06 -1.18
C ILE A 118 -11.05 1.33 -0.85
N PHE A 119 -11.87 2.37 -1.05
CA PHE A 119 -11.47 3.75 -0.79
C PHE A 119 -11.08 3.96 0.67
N SER A 120 -11.92 3.49 1.61
CA SER A 120 -11.68 3.64 3.05
C SER A 120 -10.40 2.93 3.49
N LEU A 121 -10.17 1.70 3.03
CA LEU A 121 -8.94 0.96 3.33
C LEU A 121 -7.70 1.62 2.72
N THR A 122 -7.83 2.22 1.54
CA THR A 122 -6.74 2.97 0.89
C THR A 122 -6.38 4.23 1.68
N LEU A 123 -7.39 4.98 2.18
CA LEU A 123 -7.15 6.11 3.07
C LEU A 123 -6.49 5.69 4.38
N LEU A 124 -6.97 4.62 5.00
CA LEU A 124 -6.38 4.09 6.24
C LEU A 124 -4.91 3.74 6.02
N LYS A 125 -4.59 3.01 4.95
CA LYS A 125 -3.22 2.68 4.56
C LYS A 125 -2.32 3.92 4.49
N MET A 126 -2.78 4.97 3.81
CA MET A 126 -2.05 6.23 3.65
C MET A 126 -1.85 6.95 4.99
N ALA A 127 -2.90 7.02 5.81
CA ALA A 127 -2.84 7.59 7.15
C ALA A 127 -1.83 6.83 8.03
N GLY A 128 -1.81 5.50 7.95
CA GLY A 128 -0.85 4.67 8.67
C GLY A 128 0.60 4.92 8.24
N LEU A 129 0.85 5.10 6.93
CA LEU A 129 2.19 5.41 6.41
C LEU A 129 2.68 6.77 6.88
N ILE A 130 1.86 7.81 6.70
CA ILE A 130 2.21 9.18 7.08
C ILE A 130 2.37 9.26 8.61
N GLY A 131 1.44 8.69 9.37
CA GLY A 131 1.49 8.67 10.83
C GLY A 131 2.77 8.03 11.36
N TYR A 132 3.15 6.87 10.81
CA TYR A 132 4.40 6.22 11.22
C TYR A 132 5.65 7.00 10.78
N ALA A 133 5.65 7.56 9.57
CA ALA A 133 6.76 8.38 9.09
C ALA A 133 6.99 9.61 9.99
N LEU A 134 5.92 10.31 10.37
CA LEU A 134 5.98 11.45 11.29
C LEU A 134 6.48 11.04 12.68
N TYR A 135 6.00 9.90 13.20
CA TYR A 135 6.47 9.34 14.47
C TYR A 135 7.99 9.08 14.45
N GLU A 136 8.50 8.41 13.42
CA GLU A 136 9.93 8.11 13.28
C GLU A 136 10.79 9.38 13.18
N VAL A 137 10.33 10.38 12.41
CA VAL A 137 11.02 11.67 12.29
C VAL A 137 11.05 12.39 13.64
N GLY A 138 9.92 12.46 14.35
CA GLY A 138 9.84 13.07 15.68
C GLY A 138 10.73 12.38 16.70
N ALA A 139 10.72 11.04 16.75
CA ALA A 139 11.57 10.25 17.64
C ALA A 139 13.07 10.41 17.31
N SER A 140 13.42 10.60 16.03
CA SER A 140 14.79 10.87 15.60
C SER A 140 15.28 12.25 16.07
N LEU A 141 14.45 13.28 15.93
CA LEU A 141 14.77 14.65 16.39
C LEU A 141 14.93 14.72 17.91
N TYR A 142 14.04 14.06 18.65
CA TYR A 142 14.12 14.01 20.12
C TYR A 142 15.42 13.35 20.61
N ARG A 143 15.81 12.21 20.02
CA ARG A 143 17.08 11.52 20.34
C ARG A 143 18.31 12.39 20.05
N LYS A 144 18.29 13.16 18.96
CA LYS A 144 19.38 14.10 18.64
C LYS A 144 19.49 15.22 19.67
N LYS A 145 18.36 15.76 20.13
CA LYS A 145 18.34 16.80 21.17
C LYS A 145 18.94 16.29 22.48
N GLN A 146 18.51 15.13 22.96
CA GLN A 146 19.08 14.53 24.18
C GLN A 146 20.59 14.29 24.08
N GLN A 147 21.09 13.85 22.91
CA GLN A 147 22.53 13.65 22.70
C GLN A 147 23.33 14.95 22.67
N ALA A 148 22.71 16.08 22.29
CA ALA A 148 23.33 17.39 22.33
C ALA A 148 23.36 17.92 23.78
N ASP A 149 22.28 17.75 24.53
CA ASP A 149 22.16 18.22 25.92
C ASP A 149 23.11 17.49 26.89
N VAL A 150 23.48 16.23 26.64
CA VAL A 150 24.44 15.46 27.46
C VAL A 150 25.91 15.89 27.26
N ARG A 151 26.21 16.68 26.22
CA ARG A 151 27.57 17.15 25.92
C ARG A 151 27.92 18.51 26.53
N TYR A 152 26.97 19.16 27.19
CA TYR A 152 27.13 20.44 27.90
C TYR A 152 26.88 20.24 29.39
#